data_AF-A0A671Q4H2-F1
#
_entry.id   AF-A0A671Q4H2-F1
#
_cell.length_a   1.000
_cell.length_b   1.000
_cell.length_c   1.000
_cell.angle_alpha   90.00
_cell.angle_beta   90.00
_cell.angle_gamma   90.00
#
_symmetry.space_group_name_H-M   'P 1'
#
loop_
_entity.id
_entity.type
_entity.pdbx_description
1 polymer ?
#
loop_
_entity_poly.entity_id
_entity_poly.type
_entity_poly.pdbx_seq_one_letter_code
_entity_poly.pdbx_strand_id
1 'polypeptide(L)'
;MSLNKHQLSDSLFIWLQTFQVPSCVSKHELTSGVAIAHVLNKIDSSWFNETWLSRIKEDGGTNWRLKVSNLKKILQSMMEYYHDVSYVLQVRLLEERNHVYMQRTCELEEELRRANAIRSQLDTYKRQVKERCLHCSRQHTSLHRQCEDTVVRLQQENKTLCVQEESYRHRLEELQTQLEDSQRSQNTLETQNRLSQQQISELSAQVEELQRALQEQDSKTEDSSLLKKKLEEHLEKLHEAHSDLQRKREVIDDLEPHKIDELQEILKKKDEDMRRMEDRYKRYVEKARTVIKTLDPKQKSSAVPAEVQVLKNQLTEKDRKIQHLEHDFERTRSRHDQEEKLIISAWYNMGMALHQKVAGERSGPSSAPAQSFLAQQRQWTQARRGLSRLQPR
;
A
#
# COMPACT_ATOMS: atom_id res chain seq x y z
N MET A 1 -56.91 -7.05 41.99
CA MET A 1 -57.19 -6.47 43.32
C MET A 1 -58.44 -5.62 43.21
N SER A 2 -59.53 -5.95 43.90
CA SER A 2 -60.75 -5.15 43.83
C SER A 2 -60.52 -3.82 44.55
N LEU A 3 -60.46 -2.70 43.83
CA LEU A 3 -60.46 -1.39 44.45
C LEU A 3 -61.70 -1.26 45.34
N ASN A 4 -61.51 -0.86 46.60
CA ASN A 4 -62.62 -0.49 47.47
C ASN A 4 -63.25 0.79 46.91
N LYS A 5 -64.40 0.64 46.26
CA LYS A 5 -65.11 1.73 45.55
C LYS A 5 -65.46 2.89 46.49
N HIS A 6 -65.66 2.62 47.79
CA HIS A 6 -65.98 3.66 48.77
C HIS A 6 -64.75 4.51 49.08
N GLN A 7 -63.61 3.87 49.36
CA GLN A 7 -62.35 4.57 49.59
C GLN A 7 -61.93 5.42 48.36
N LEU A 8 -62.12 4.90 47.15
CA LEU A 8 -61.88 5.66 45.92
C LEU A 8 -62.82 6.86 45.80
N SER A 9 -64.11 6.68 46.07
CA SER A 9 -65.10 7.77 46.05
C SER A 9 -64.80 8.86 47.08
N ASP A 10 -64.31 8.50 48.27
CA ASP A 10 -63.87 9.45 49.30
C ASP A 10 -62.67 10.27 48.82
N SER A 11 -61.63 9.61 48.30
CA SER A 11 -60.44 10.30 47.80
C SER A 11 -60.76 11.21 46.60
N LEU A 12 -61.58 10.74 45.65
CA LEU A 12 -62.00 11.54 44.50
C LEU A 12 -62.86 12.74 44.91
N PHE A 13 -63.71 12.59 45.94
CA PHE A 13 -64.52 13.69 46.45
C PHE A 13 -63.63 14.79 47.06
N ILE A 14 -62.64 14.42 47.88
CA ILE A 14 -61.66 15.36 48.45
C ILE A 14 -60.92 16.10 47.32
N TRP A 15 -60.52 15.38 46.27
CA TRP A 15 -59.89 15.99 45.10
C TRP A 15 -60.83 16.94 44.36
N LEU A 16 -62.10 16.60 44.14
CA LEU A 16 -63.07 17.50 43.50
C LEU A 16 -63.26 18.79 44.30
N GLN A 17 -63.22 18.74 45.63
CA GLN A 17 -63.36 19.92 46.48
C GLN A 17 -62.21 20.93 46.30
N THR A 18 -61.03 20.52 45.82
CA THR A 18 -59.92 21.46 45.59
C THR A 18 -60.22 22.46 44.48
N PHE A 19 -61.17 22.17 43.60
CA PHE A 19 -61.57 23.06 42.50
C PHE A 19 -62.48 24.21 42.96
N GLN A 20 -63.01 24.17 44.18
CA GLN A 20 -63.87 25.21 44.77
C GLN A 20 -65.02 25.61 43.82
N VAL A 21 -65.75 24.60 43.32
CA VAL A 21 -66.88 24.79 42.38
C VAL A 21 -68.22 24.80 43.11
N PRO A 22 -69.28 25.40 42.53
CA PRO A 22 -70.63 25.32 43.07
C PRO A 22 -71.13 23.88 43.23
N SER A 23 -72.02 23.65 44.20
CA SER A 23 -72.69 22.36 44.43
C SER A 23 -71.76 21.16 44.70
N CYS A 24 -70.59 21.43 45.29
CA CYS A 24 -69.57 20.43 45.65
C CYS A 24 -69.31 20.36 47.17
N VAL A 25 -70.36 20.51 47.99
CA VAL A 25 -70.25 20.49 49.46
C VAL A 25 -70.53 19.09 50.01
N SER A 26 -71.44 18.35 49.39
CA SER A 26 -71.78 16.98 49.77
C SER A 26 -71.74 16.02 48.58
N LYS A 27 -71.43 14.74 48.82
CA LYS A 27 -71.51 13.68 47.80
C LYS A 27 -72.89 13.57 47.15
N HIS A 28 -73.95 13.92 47.88
CA HIS A 28 -75.31 13.92 47.34
C HIS A 28 -75.51 15.00 46.28
N GLU A 29 -74.82 16.13 46.36
CA GLU A 29 -74.93 17.23 45.40
C GLU A 29 -74.24 16.89 44.07
N LEU A 30 -73.21 16.05 44.10
CA LEU A 30 -72.54 15.53 42.90
C LEU A 30 -73.49 14.75 41.98
N THR A 31 -74.57 14.17 42.53
CA THR A 31 -75.56 13.41 41.74
C THR A 31 -76.29 14.28 40.71
N SER A 32 -76.26 15.60 40.86
CA SER A 32 -76.83 16.55 39.89
C SER A 32 -76.01 16.68 38.60
N GLY A 33 -74.73 16.31 38.64
CA GLY A 33 -73.75 16.53 37.56
C GLY A 33 -73.22 17.97 37.47
N VAL A 34 -73.80 18.94 38.18
CA VAL A 34 -73.46 20.37 38.06
C VAL A 34 -72.02 20.64 38.49
N ALA A 35 -71.64 20.19 39.69
CA ALA A 35 -70.26 20.30 40.18
C ALA A 35 -69.24 19.64 39.23
N ILE A 36 -69.58 18.47 38.68
CA ILE A 36 -68.71 17.76 37.73
C ILE A 36 -68.53 18.59 36.46
N ALA A 37 -69.60 19.20 35.94
CA ALA A 37 -69.52 20.06 34.76
C ALA A 37 -68.64 21.30 34.99
N HIS A 38 -68.76 21.94 36.15
CA HIS A 38 -67.87 23.06 36.51
C HIS A 38 -66.41 22.65 36.65
N VAL A 39 -66.13 21.46 37.21
CA VAL A 39 -64.75 20.94 37.27
C VAL A 39 -64.21 20.67 35.87
N LEU A 40 -64.99 20.08 34.97
CA LEU A 40 -64.56 19.83 33.59
C LEU A 40 -64.25 21.13 32.84
N ASN A 41 -65.08 22.17 33.00
CA ASN A 41 -64.82 23.51 32.47
C ASN A 41 -63.52 24.13 33.03
N LYS A 42 -63.19 23.90 34.30
CA LYS A 42 -61.91 24.34 34.89
C LYS A 42 -60.70 23.55 34.39
N ILE A 43 -60.86 22.26 34.11
CA ILE A 43 -59.78 21.41 33.60
C ILE A 43 -59.41 21.81 32.16
N ASP A 44 -60.42 22.03 31.32
CA ASP A 44 -60.23 22.43 29.93
C ASP A 44 -61.39 23.30 29.46
N SER A 45 -61.22 24.62 29.63
CA SER A 45 -62.24 25.61 29.25
C SER A 45 -62.38 25.78 27.74
N SER A 46 -61.42 25.27 26.95
CA SER A 46 -61.48 25.31 25.48
C SER A 46 -62.49 24.29 24.96
N TRP A 47 -62.50 23.08 25.53
CA TRP A 47 -63.43 22.01 25.18
C TRP A 47 -64.76 22.13 25.94
N PHE A 48 -64.69 22.20 27.28
CA PHE A 48 -65.86 22.32 28.16
C PHE A 48 -66.20 23.79 28.39
N ASN A 49 -66.43 24.54 27.31
CA ASN A 49 -66.65 25.99 27.37
C ASN A 49 -68.00 26.39 28.04
N GLU A 50 -68.17 27.70 28.27
CA GLU A 50 -69.38 28.27 28.88
C GLU A 50 -70.69 27.91 28.14
N THR A 51 -70.62 27.74 26.81
CA THR A 51 -71.78 27.34 26.01
C THR A 51 -72.18 25.90 26.29
N TRP A 52 -71.22 24.99 26.45
CA TRP A 52 -71.48 23.62 26.87
C TRP A 52 -72.00 23.57 28.31
N LEU A 53 -71.36 24.30 29.23
CA LEU A 53 -71.72 24.35 30.64
C LEU A 53 -73.17 24.83 30.84
N SER A 54 -73.61 25.83 30.08
CA SER A 54 -74.99 26.33 30.11
C SER A 54 -76.08 25.28 29.77
N ARG A 55 -75.71 24.16 29.15
CA ARG A 55 -76.63 23.05 28.82
C ARG A 55 -76.91 22.15 30.02
N ILE A 56 -76.13 22.27 31.08
CA ILE A 56 -76.28 21.55 32.34
C ILE A 56 -77.18 22.40 33.24
N LYS A 57 -78.36 21.87 33.58
CA LYS A 57 -79.37 22.64 34.32
C LYS A 57 -79.29 22.33 35.82
N GLU A 58 -79.32 23.37 36.63
CA GLU A 58 -79.49 23.26 38.07
C GLU A 58 -80.98 23.08 38.43
N ASP A 59 -81.27 22.25 39.42
CA ASP A 59 -82.60 22.13 40.03
C ASP A 59 -82.45 21.89 41.53
N GLY A 60 -83.46 22.27 42.31
CA GLY A 60 -83.54 22.20 43.78
C GLY A 60 -83.55 20.79 44.39
N GLY A 61 -82.95 19.81 43.73
CA GLY A 61 -82.55 18.53 44.32
C GLY A 61 -83.43 17.32 44.03
N THR A 62 -84.66 17.48 43.54
CA THR A 62 -85.67 16.39 43.49
C THR A 62 -85.92 15.78 42.10
N ASN A 63 -85.60 16.46 40.99
CA ASN A 63 -85.88 15.95 39.64
C ASN A 63 -84.82 14.94 39.15
N TRP A 64 -85.01 13.67 39.46
CA TRP A 64 -84.10 12.59 39.05
C TRP A 64 -83.93 12.46 37.53
N ARG A 65 -84.96 12.78 36.73
CA ARG A 65 -84.88 12.74 35.26
C ARG A 65 -83.88 13.77 34.73
N LEU A 66 -83.86 14.96 35.33
CA LEU A 66 -82.91 16.01 34.98
C LEU A 66 -81.48 15.62 35.37
N LYS A 67 -81.28 15.06 36.56
CA LYS A 67 -79.97 14.54 37.01
C LYS A 67 -79.39 13.53 36.01
N VAL A 68 -80.21 12.55 35.60
CA VAL A 68 -79.81 11.56 34.59
C VAL A 68 -79.50 12.22 33.25
N SER A 69 -80.30 13.20 32.82
CA SER A 69 -80.03 13.95 31.58
C SER A 69 -78.70 14.72 31.65
N ASN A 70 -78.39 15.39 32.76
CA ASN A 70 -77.13 16.11 32.94
C ASN A 70 -75.94 15.15 32.91
N LEU A 71 -76.00 14.06 33.67
CA LEU A 71 -74.94 13.05 33.71
C LEU A 71 -74.71 12.39 32.35
N LYS A 72 -75.78 12.16 31.56
CA LYS A 72 -75.64 11.67 30.18
C LYS A 72 -74.86 12.64 29.29
N LYS A 73 -75.15 13.94 29.36
CA LYS A 73 -74.43 14.97 28.58
C LYS A 73 -72.96 15.05 28.99
N ILE A 74 -72.70 15.02 30.29
CA ILE A 74 -71.34 15.03 30.85
C ILE A 74 -70.55 13.82 30.37
N LEU A 75 -71.13 12.62 30.53
CA LEU A 75 -70.50 11.38 30.10
C LEU A 75 -70.21 11.40 28.59
N GLN A 76 -71.18 11.84 27.78
CA GLN A 76 -71.01 11.92 26.33
C GLN A 76 -69.85 12.85 25.94
N SER A 77 -69.83 14.08 26.44
CA SER A 77 -68.76 15.04 26.12
C SER A 77 -67.40 14.65 26.70
N MET A 78 -67.37 13.96 27.82
CA MET A 78 -66.14 13.39 28.39
C MET A 78 -65.62 12.24 27.53
N MET A 79 -66.49 11.36 27.01
CA MET A 79 -66.08 10.31 26.07
C MET A 79 -65.54 10.88 24.76
N GLU A 80 -66.19 11.91 24.21
CA GLU A 80 -65.72 12.63 23.01
C GLU A 80 -64.36 13.28 23.26
N TYR A 81 -64.19 13.96 24.39
CA TYR A 81 -62.91 14.55 24.81
C TYR A 81 -61.79 13.50 24.89
N TYR A 82 -62.04 12.38 25.56
CA TYR A 82 -61.06 11.31 25.67
C TYR A 82 -60.73 10.69 24.32
N HIS A 83 -61.74 10.50 23.46
CA HIS A 83 -61.51 9.93 22.15
C HIS A 83 -60.61 10.85 21.32
N ASP A 84 -60.96 12.14 21.21
CA ASP A 84 -60.23 13.08 20.36
C ASP A 84 -58.83 13.36 20.91
N VAL A 85 -58.70 13.66 22.20
CA VAL A 85 -57.39 13.97 22.80
C VAL A 85 -56.47 12.75 22.80
N SER A 86 -56.98 11.56 23.16
CA SER A 86 -56.16 10.34 23.19
C SER A 86 -55.79 9.88 21.78
N TYR A 87 -56.73 9.95 20.82
CA TYR A 87 -56.45 9.53 19.45
C TYR A 87 -55.44 10.47 18.79
N VAL A 88 -55.58 11.78 18.97
CA VAL A 88 -54.64 12.77 18.43
C VAL A 88 -53.24 12.58 19.03
N LEU A 89 -53.12 12.39 20.35
CA LEU A 89 -51.83 12.12 20.99
C LEU A 89 -51.21 10.80 20.49
N GLN A 90 -52.02 9.76 20.33
CA GLN A 90 -51.55 8.46 19.83
C GLN A 90 -51.08 8.54 18.38
N VAL A 91 -51.83 9.22 17.51
CA VAL A 91 -51.45 9.45 16.11
C VAL A 91 -50.13 10.21 16.03
N ARG A 92 -50.00 11.30 16.81
CA ARG A 92 -48.77 12.09 16.83
C ARG A 92 -47.55 11.27 17.27
N LEU A 93 -47.68 10.47 18.33
CA LEU A 93 -46.61 9.57 18.78
C LEU A 93 -46.26 8.51 17.73
N LEU A 94 -47.25 7.99 17.02
CA LEU A 94 -47.05 7.05 15.92
C LEU A 94 -46.34 7.70 14.74
N GLU A 95 -46.70 8.94 14.38
CA GLU A 95 -46.03 9.73 13.34
C GLU A 95 -44.57 10.02 13.69
N GLU A 96 -44.30 10.47 14.91
CA GLU A 96 -42.94 10.70 15.40
C GLU A 96 -42.11 9.41 15.35
N ARG A 97 -42.68 8.29 15.80
CA ARG A 97 -42.00 6.99 15.75
C ARG A 97 -41.76 6.50 14.32
N ASN A 98 -42.73 6.69 13.42
CA ASN A 98 -42.59 6.34 12.00
C ASN A 98 -41.53 7.21 11.33
N HIS A 99 -41.43 8.50 11.67
CA HIS A 99 -40.40 9.39 11.16
C HIS A 99 -39.00 8.92 11.56
N VAL A 100 -38.79 8.57 12.84
CA VAL A 100 -37.52 8.03 13.33
C VAL A 100 -37.17 6.71 12.65
N TYR A 101 -38.16 5.81 12.49
CA TYR A 101 -37.96 4.54 11.78
C TYR A 101 -37.54 4.76 10.31
N MET A 102 -38.21 5.70 9.62
CA MET A 102 -37.89 6.04 8.24
C MET A 102 -36.47 6.63 8.12
N GLN A 103 -36.12 7.58 8.99
CA GLN A 103 -34.79 8.18 9.03
C GLN A 103 -33.72 7.10 9.25
N ARG A 104 -33.93 6.21 10.24
CA ARG A 104 -33.00 5.12 10.51
C ARG A 104 -32.85 4.17 9.34
N THR A 105 -33.94 3.90 8.62
CA THR A 105 -33.93 3.06 7.42
C THR A 105 -33.08 3.71 6.32
N CYS A 106 -33.25 5.01 6.06
CA CYS A 106 -32.43 5.75 5.10
C CYS A 106 -30.94 5.75 5.46
N GLU A 107 -30.60 5.95 6.75
CA GLU A 107 -29.22 5.89 7.24
C GLU A 107 -28.58 4.51 6.98
N LEU A 108 -29.30 3.43 7.32
CA LEU A 108 -28.83 2.07 7.08
C LEU A 108 -28.65 1.76 5.59
N GLU A 109 -29.53 2.24 4.73
CA GLU A 109 -29.38 2.09 3.28
C GLU A 109 -28.14 2.83 2.75
N GLU A 110 -27.85 4.03 3.25
CA GLU A 110 -26.64 4.76 2.90
C GLU A 110 -25.37 4.04 3.37
N GLU A 111 -25.36 3.54 4.60
CA GLU A 111 -24.26 2.73 5.12
C GLU A 111 -24.05 1.48 4.27
N LEU A 112 -25.12 0.80 3.87
CA LEU A 112 -25.05 -0.36 2.98
C LEU A 112 -24.48 0.01 1.61
N ARG A 113 -24.88 1.16 1.02
CA ARG A 113 -24.31 1.66 -0.24
C ARG A 113 -22.82 1.93 -0.11
N ARG A 114 -22.37 2.57 0.98
CA ARG A 114 -20.94 2.82 1.26
C ARG A 114 -20.16 1.50 1.42
N ALA A 115 -20.70 0.56 2.18
CA ALA A 115 -20.10 -0.75 2.40
C ALA A 115 -19.96 -1.55 1.08
N ASN A 116 -20.99 -1.52 0.22
CA ASN A 116 -20.96 -2.16 -1.09
C ASN A 116 -19.90 -1.53 -2.03
N ALA A 117 -19.73 -0.20 -1.99
CA ALA A 117 -18.69 0.48 -2.75
C ALA A 117 -17.29 0.06 -2.31
N ILE A 118 -17.04 0.00 -0.99
CA ILE A 118 -15.76 -0.47 -0.43
C ILE A 118 -15.52 -1.94 -0.81
N ARG A 119 -16.53 -2.80 -0.72
CA ARG A 119 -16.42 -4.22 -1.12
C ARG A 119 -16.02 -4.37 -2.58
N SER A 120 -16.64 -3.60 -3.48
CA SER A 120 -16.30 -3.62 -4.91
C SER A 120 -14.87 -3.16 -5.18
N GLN A 121 -14.39 -2.15 -4.44
CA GLN A 121 -12.99 -1.72 -4.53
C GLN A 121 -12.04 -2.81 -4.03
N LEU A 122 -12.34 -3.44 -2.89
CA LEU A 122 -11.55 -4.52 -2.33
C LEU A 122 -11.45 -5.71 -3.29
N ASP A 123 -12.54 -6.09 -3.95
CA ASP A 123 -12.55 -7.15 -4.95
C ASP A 123 -11.65 -6.81 -6.16
N THR A 124 -11.60 -5.53 -6.53
CA THR A 124 -10.73 -5.04 -7.60
C THR A 124 -9.26 -5.10 -7.19
N TYR A 125 -8.92 -4.63 -5.98
CA TYR A 125 -7.56 -4.74 -5.46
C TYR A 125 -7.12 -6.20 -5.29
N LYS A 126 -8.00 -7.07 -4.82
CA LYS A 126 -7.74 -8.52 -4.70
C LYS A 126 -7.43 -9.14 -6.06
N ARG A 127 -8.16 -8.76 -7.12
CA ARG A 127 -7.88 -9.19 -8.51
C ARG A 127 -6.51 -8.70 -8.98
N GLN A 128 -6.19 -7.42 -8.77
CA GLN A 128 -4.89 -6.85 -9.17
C GLN A 128 -3.72 -7.53 -8.45
N VAL A 129 -3.84 -7.80 -7.15
CA VAL A 129 -2.82 -8.53 -6.40
C VAL A 129 -2.63 -9.93 -6.97
N LYS A 130 -3.73 -10.66 -7.23
CA LYS A 130 -3.66 -11.99 -7.82
C LYS A 130 -2.98 -12.00 -9.18
N GLU A 131 -3.32 -11.04 -10.05
CA GLU A 131 -2.69 -10.89 -11.37
C GLU A 131 -1.19 -10.56 -11.26
N ARG A 132 -0.80 -9.63 -10.37
CA ARG A 132 0.61 -9.32 -10.13
C ARG A 132 1.39 -10.51 -9.59
N CYS A 133 0.83 -11.29 -8.67
CA CYS A 133 1.46 -12.51 -8.16
C CYS A 133 1.64 -13.54 -9.28
N LEU A 134 0.62 -13.74 -10.13
CA LEU A 134 0.72 -14.65 -11.27
C LEU A 134 1.76 -14.16 -12.29
N HIS A 135 1.83 -12.86 -12.56
CA HIS A 135 2.83 -12.28 -13.44
C HIS A 135 4.24 -12.48 -12.91
N CYS A 136 4.48 -12.18 -11.63
CA CYS A 136 5.76 -12.39 -10.98
C CYS A 136 6.17 -13.87 -11.00
N SER A 137 5.24 -14.77 -10.71
CA SER A 137 5.49 -16.23 -10.78
C SER A 137 5.88 -16.68 -12.19
N ARG A 138 5.17 -16.23 -13.23
CA ARG A 138 5.52 -16.53 -14.63
C ARG A 138 6.91 -16.00 -14.99
N GLN A 139 7.23 -14.78 -14.58
CA GLN A 139 8.53 -14.18 -14.84
C GLN A 139 9.65 -14.95 -14.15
N HIS A 140 9.45 -15.34 -12.88
CA HIS A 140 10.39 -16.17 -12.13
C HIS A 140 10.62 -17.52 -12.83
N THR A 141 9.56 -18.22 -13.24
CA THR A 141 9.68 -19.50 -13.97
C THR A 141 10.42 -19.33 -15.30
N SER A 142 10.15 -18.25 -16.05
CA SER A 142 10.85 -17.96 -17.30
C SER A 142 12.34 -17.68 -17.10
N LEU A 143 12.69 -16.86 -16.11
CA LEU A 143 14.08 -16.54 -15.76
C LEU A 143 14.82 -17.79 -15.28
N HIS A 144 14.19 -18.58 -14.41
CA HIS A 144 14.75 -19.83 -13.92
C HIS A 144 15.10 -20.76 -15.08
N ARG A 145 14.15 -20.97 -16.01
CA ARG A 145 14.38 -21.78 -17.21
C ARG A 145 15.52 -21.24 -18.09
N GLN A 146 15.59 -19.93 -18.30
CA GLN A 146 16.66 -19.32 -19.09
C GLN A 146 18.05 -19.52 -18.44
N CYS A 147 18.11 -19.43 -17.12
CA CYS A 147 19.33 -19.73 -16.35
C CYS A 147 19.71 -21.20 -16.50
N GLU A 148 18.75 -22.12 -16.32
CA GLU A 148 18.96 -23.56 -16.50
C GLU A 148 19.51 -23.87 -17.91
N ASP A 149 18.87 -23.36 -18.96
CA ASP A 149 19.31 -23.55 -20.34
C ASP A 149 20.73 -23.02 -20.58
N THR A 150 21.09 -21.90 -19.95
CA THR A 150 22.44 -21.32 -20.05
C THR A 150 23.48 -22.17 -19.34
N VAL A 151 23.15 -22.68 -18.15
CA VAL A 151 24.01 -23.61 -17.41
C VAL A 151 24.24 -24.88 -18.22
N VAL A 152 23.20 -25.47 -18.79
CA VAL A 152 23.31 -26.68 -19.63
C VAL A 152 24.23 -26.42 -20.84
N ARG A 153 24.05 -25.29 -21.55
CA ARG A 153 24.93 -24.92 -22.67
C ARG A 153 26.39 -24.79 -22.26
N LEU A 154 26.67 -24.07 -21.16
CA LEU A 154 28.03 -23.88 -20.66
C LEU A 154 28.67 -25.19 -20.19
N GLN A 155 27.88 -26.11 -19.63
CA GLN A 155 28.35 -27.44 -19.27
C GLN A 155 28.74 -28.26 -20.52
N GLN A 156 27.93 -28.18 -21.58
CA GLN A 156 28.24 -28.84 -22.86
C GLN A 156 29.46 -28.24 -23.56
N GLU A 157 29.61 -26.92 -23.55
CA GLU A 157 30.78 -26.22 -24.07
C GLU A 157 32.05 -26.60 -23.30
N ASN A 158 32.01 -26.57 -21.96
CA ASN A 158 33.13 -27.03 -21.13
C ASN A 158 33.53 -28.48 -21.43
N LYS A 159 32.56 -29.38 -21.54
CA LYS A 159 32.86 -30.79 -21.89
C LYS A 159 33.57 -30.89 -23.25
N THR A 160 33.16 -30.08 -24.22
CA THR A 160 33.78 -30.05 -25.55
C THR A 160 35.20 -29.50 -25.48
N LEU A 161 35.40 -28.42 -24.72
CA LEU A 161 36.72 -27.82 -24.51
C LEU A 161 37.69 -28.77 -23.81
N CYS A 162 37.25 -29.52 -22.79
CA CYS A 162 38.10 -30.52 -22.14
C CYS A 162 38.56 -31.61 -23.11
N VAL A 163 37.66 -32.13 -23.94
CA VAL A 163 38.01 -33.13 -24.97
C VAL A 163 38.99 -32.53 -25.99
N GLN A 164 38.80 -31.27 -26.36
CA GLN A 164 39.68 -30.57 -27.29
C GLN A 164 41.07 -30.32 -26.68
N GLU A 165 41.14 -29.93 -25.42
CA GLU A 165 42.38 -29.76 -24.66
C GLU A 165 43.16 -31.08 -24.57
N GLU A 166 42.50 -32.18 -24.23
CA GLU A 166 43.11 -33.52 -24.21
C GLU A 166 43.68 -33.90 -25.59
N SER A 167 42.96 -33.61 -26.67
CA SER A 167 43.43 -33.86 -28.03
C SER A 167 44.67 -33.03 -28.38
N TYR A 168 44.70 -31.75 -28.02
CA TYR A 168 45.89 -30.91 -28.22
C TYR A 168 47.07 -31.37 -27.39
N ARG A 169 46.83 -31.80 -26.14
CA ARG A 169 47.88 -32.34 -25.27
C ARG A 169 48.52 -33.58 -25.88
N HIS A 170 47.70 -34.52 -26.38
CA HIS A 170 48.19 -35.70 -27.08
C HIS A 170 49.03 -35.35 -28.32
N ARG A 171 48.60 -34.36 -29.09
CA ARG A 171 49.32 -33.92 -30.29
C ARG A 171 50.64 -33.23 -29.97
N LEU A 172 50.70 -32.49 -28.87
CA LEU A 172 51.95 -31.92 -28.35
C LEU A 172 52.93 -33.02 -27.93
N GLU A 173 52.46 -34.04 -27.19
CA GLU A 173 53.26 -35.20 -26.79
C GLU A 173 53.82 -35.95 -28.02
N GLU A 174 53.01 -36.13 -29.06
CA GLU A 174 53.42 -36.76 -30.32
C GLU A 174 54.50 -35.95 -31.06
N LEU A 175 54.29 -34.63 -31.23
CA LEU A 175 55.26 -33.76 -31.88
C LEU A 175 56.58 -33.68 -31.11
N GLN A 176 56.52 -33.69 -29.78
CA GLN A 176 57.71 -33.69 -28.93
C GLN A 176 58.51 -34.98 -29.10
N THR A 177 57.83 -36.14 -29.18
CA THR A 177 58.48 -37.43 -29.47
C THR A 177 59.15 -37.41 -30.84
N GLN A 178 58.47 -36.90 -31.87
CA GLN A 178 59.04 -36.77 -33.23
C GLN A 178 60.27 -35.84 -33.27
N LEU A 179 60.25 -34.74 -32.52
CA LEU A 179 61.39 -33.83 -32.40
C LEU A 179 62.57 -34.53 -31.74
N GLU A 180 62.35 -35.25 -30.64
CA GLU A 180 63.39 -36.02 -29.97
C GLU A 180 64.01 -37.08 -30.88
N ASP A 181 63.20 -37.80 -31.64
CA ASP A 181 63.67 -38.81 -32.60
C ASP A 181 64.46 -38.17 -33.76
N SER A 182 63.99 -37.04 -34.30
CA SER A 182 64.72 -36.28 -35.32
C SER A 182 66.06 -35.78 -34.79
N GLN A 183 66.11 -35.28 -33.55
CA GLN A 183 67.35 -34.83 -32.92
C GLN A 183 68.32 -36.00 -32.69
N ARG A 184 67.83 -37.16 -32.24
CA ARG A 184 68.65 -38.38 -32.09
C ARG A 184 69.24 -38.82 -33.43
N SER A 185 68.43 -38.80 -34.49
CA SER A 185 68.86 -39.11 -35.85
C SER A 185 69.91 -38.11 -36.34
N GLN A 186 69.67 -36.81 -36.16
CA GLN A 186 70.63 -35.76 -36.52
C GLN A 186 71.96 -35.94 -35.80
N ASN A 187 71.95 -36.15 -34.49
CA ASN A 187 73.18 -36.36 -33.71
C ASN A 187 73.96 -37.59 -34.20
N THR A 188 73.25 -38.65 -34.60
CA THR A 188 73.86 -39.86 -35.18
C THR A 188 74.53 -39.54 -36.52
N LEU A 189 73.85 -38.82 -37.41
CA LEU A 189 74.37 -38.40 -38.71
C LEU A 189 75.54 -37.41 -38.56
N GLU A 190 75.47 -36.44 -37.65
CA GLU A 190 76.58 -35.53 -37.36
C GLU A 190 77.82 -36.29 -36.87
N THR A 191 77.63 -37.29 -36.01
CA THR A 191 78.72 -38.15 -35.54
C THR A 191 79.35 -38.94 -36.69
N GLN A 192 78.52 -39.55 -37.56
CA GLN A 192 78.98 -40.25 -38.75
C GLN A 192 79.71 -39.32 -39.74
N ASN A 193 79.18 -38.12 -39.96
CA ASN A 193 79.77 -37.13 -40.84
C ASN A 193 81.14 -36.68 -40.31
N ARG A 194 81.26 -36.41 -39.00
CA ARG A 194 82.56 -36.11 -38.37
C ARG A 194 83.57 -37.25 -38.57
N LEU A 195 83.16 -38.50 -38.40
CA LEU A 195 84.01 -39.67 -38.66
C LEU A 195 84.41 -39.77 -40.13
N SER A 196 83.48 -39.59 -41.06
CA SER A 196 83.75 -39.58 -42.50
C SER A 196 84.71 -38.46 -42.89
N GLN A 197 84.55 -37.27 -42.32
CA GLN A 197 85.43 -36.13 -42.57
C GLN A 197 86.85 -36.39 -42.06
N GLN A 198 87.00 -37.06 -40.90
CA GLN A 198 88.29 -37.51 -40.41
C GLN A 198 88.95 -38.48 -41.39
N GLN A 199 88.22 -39.48 -41.89
CA GLN A 199 88.72 -40.42 -42.89
C GLN A 199 89.14 -39.73 -44.19
N ILE A 200 88.34 -38.78 -44.69
CA ILE A 200 88.69 -37.97 -45.88
C ILE A 200 89.96 -37.18 -45.63
N SER A 201 90.11 -36.58 -44.44
CA SER A 201 91.30 -35.80 -44.08
C SER A 201 92.55 -36.70 -44.05
N GLU A 202 92.46 -37.88 -43.46
CA GLU A 202 93.54 -38.88 -43.41
C GLU A 202 93.95 -39.34 -44.82
N LEU A 203 92.97 -39.71 -45.66
CA LEU A 203 93.21 -40.07 -47.05
C LEU A 203 93.80 -38.91 -47.86
N SER A 204 93.34 -37.68 -47.61
CA SER A 204 93.87 -36.49 -48.29
C SER A 204 95.31 -36.20 -47.88
N ALA A 205 95.65 -36.38 -46.60
CA ALA A 205 97.03 -36.28 -46.12
C ALA A 205 97.95 -37.33 -46.78
N GLN A 206 97.45 -38.58 -46.94
CA GLN A 206 98.16 -39.62 -47.68
C GLN A 206 98.34 -39.24 -49.16
N VAL A 207 97.31 -38.69 -49.80
CA VAL A 207 97.40 -38.19 -51.19
C VAL A 207 98.37 -37.02 -51.30
N GLU A 208 98.39 -36.08 -50.35
CA GLU A 208 99.36 -34.98 -50.31
C GLU A 208 100.78 -35.46 -50.09
N GLU A 209 101.00 -36.49 -49.26
CA GLU A 209 102.32 -37.10 -49.06
C GLU A 209 102.79 -37.80 -50.34
N LEU A 210 101.89 -38.50 -51.03
CA LEU A 210 102.15 -39.07 -52.35
C LEU A 210 102.41 -37.98 -53.41
N GLN A 211 101.68 -36.87 -53.39
CA GLN A 211 101.91 -35.72 -54.26
C GLN A 211 103.23 -35.01 -53.95
N ARG A 212 103.62 -34.88 -52.67
CA ARG A 212 104.95 -34.36 -52.28
C ARG A 212 106.07 -35.29 -52.74
N ALA A 213 105.91 -36.60 -52.60
CA ALA A 213 106.86 -37.57 -53.12
C ALA A 213 106.94 -37.54 -54.67
N LEU A 214 105.83 -37.23 -55.35
CA LEU A 214 105.80 -37.02 -56.79
C LEU A 214 106.42 -35.67 -57.21
N GLN A 215 106.27 -34.64 -56.38
CA GLN A 215 106.79 -33.28 -56.62
C GLN A 215 108.29 -33.14 -56.29
N GLU A 216 108.85 -34.02 -55.47
CA GLU A 216 110.31 -34.19 -55.30
C GLU A 216 110.99 -34.85 -56.53
N GLN A 217 110.23 -35.32 -57.52
CA GLN A 217 110.76 -35.90 -58.78
C GLN A 217 110.64 -35.02 -60.03
N ASP A 218 110.16 -33.79 -59.95
CA ASP A 218 110.12 -32.89 -61.11
C ASP A 218 110.92 -31.60 -60.87
N SER A 219 112.12 -31.57 -61.43
CA SER A 219 112.95 -30.37 -61.54
C SER A 219 112.43 -29.43 -62.64
N LYS A 220 112.13 -28.20 -62.23
CA LYS A 220 112.06 -26.95 -63.03
C LYS A 220 111.11 -26.94 -64.24
N THR A 221 110.11 -26.07 -64.16
CA THR A 221 109.88 -25.04 -65.19
C THR A 221 109.10 -23.88 -64.59
N GLU A 222 109.52 -22.68 -65.00
CA GLU A 222 108.86 -21.41 -64.71
C GLU A 222 107.41 -21.42 -65.20
N ASP A 223 106.49 -20.73 -64.53
CA ASP A 223 106.10 -19.43 -65.07
C ASP A 223 105.05 -18.72 -64.20
N SER A 224 105.30 -17.43 -64.07
CA SER A 224 104.39 -16.41 -63.61
C SER A 224 103.12 -16.40 -64.47
N SER A 225 102.07 -17.12 -64.05
CA SER A 225 100.73 -16.96 -64.64
C SER A 225 99.54 -17.26 -63.68
N LEU A 226 99.79 -17.67 -62.44
CA LEU A 226 98.74 -18.07 -61.49
C LEU A 226 98.18 -16.92 -60.62
N LEU A 227 98.91 -15.81 -60.51
CA LEU A 227 98.46 -14.61 -59.79
C LEU A 227 97.46 -13.76 -60.58
N LYS A 228 97.52 -13.80 -61.92
CA LYS A 228 96.55 -13.12 -62.80
C LYS A 228 95.20 -13.85 -62.83
N LYS A 229 95.22 -15.19 -62.88
CA LYS A 229 94.03 -16.04 -62.84
C LYS A 229 93.33 -16.04 -61.47
N LYS A 230 94.10 -16.00 -60.36
CA LYS A 230 93.53 -15.82 -59.00
C LYS A 230 92.93 -14.43 -58.79
N LEU A 231 93.51 -13.38 -59.36
CA LEU A 231 92.96 -12.02 -59.29
C LEU A 231 91.65 -11.90 -60.10
N GLU A 232 91.57 -12.59 -61.24
CA GLU A 232 90.36 -12.69 -62.06
C GLU A 232 89.27 -13.53 -61.37
N GLU A 233 89.61 -14.65 -60.73
CA GLU A 233 88.69 -15.44 -59.86
C GLU A 233 88.20 -14.64 -58.65
N HIS A 234 89.02 -13.77 -58.05
CA HIS A 234 88.58 -12.91 -56.94
C HIS A 234 87.70 -11.75 -57.41
N LEU A 235 87.93 -11.21 -58.62
CA LEU A 235 87.05 -10.21 -59.24
C LEU A 235 85.72 -10.82 -59.70
N GLU A 236 85.72 -12.08 -60.13
CA GLU A 236 84.52 -12.82 -60.50
C GLU A 236 83.72 -13.22 -59.26
N LYS A 237 84.36 -13.72 -58.19
CA LYS A 237 83.70 -13.93 -56.88
C LYS A 237 83.19 -12.63 -56.27
N LEU A 238 83.85 -11.50 -56.51
CA LEU A 238 83.39 -10.19 -56.06
C LEU A 238 82.19 -9.70 -56.89
N HIS A 239 82.19 -9.91 -58.21
CA HIS A 239 81.04 -9.61 -59.07
C HIS A 239 79.85 -10.52 -58.77
N GLU A 240 80.09 -11.80 -58.51
CA GLU A 240 79.06 -12.79 -58.16
C GLU A 240 78.46 -12.46 -56.79
N ALA A 241 79.29 -12.12 -55.79
CA ALA A 241 78.82 -11.62 -54.50
C ALA A 241 78.07 -10.29 -54.62
N HIS A 242 78.50 -9.38 -55.51
CA HIS A 242 77.81 -8.11 -55.72
C HIS A 242 76.47 -8.32 -56.45
N SER A 243 76.41 -9.23 -57.42
CA SER A 243 75.18 -9.66 -58.10
C SER A 243 74.22 -10.36 -57.15
N ASP A 244 74.71 -11.20 -56.24
CA ASP A 244 73.92 -11.85 -55.20
C ASP A 244 73.38 -10.87 -54.16
N LEU A 245 74.17 -9.87 -53.76
CA LEU A 245 73.72 -8.79 -52.89
C LEU A 245 72.69 -7.90 -53.60
N GLN A 246 72.82 -7.68 -54.91
CA GLN A 246 71.85 -6.93 -55.70
C GLN A 246 70.53 -7.70 -55.85
N ARG A 247 70.58 -9.01 -56.15
CA ARG A 247 69.38 -9.88 -56.14
C ARG A 247 68.71 -9.93 -54.77
N LYS A 248 69.49 -10.01 -53.68
CA LYS A 248 68.92 -9.96 -52.32
C LYS A 248 68.32 -8.59 -52.00
N ARG A 249 68.87 -7.50 -52.52
CA ARG A 249 68.33 -6.15 -52.35
C ARG A 249 67.05 -5.94 -53.16
N GLU A 250 66.96 -6.46 -54.37
CA GLU A 250 65.73 -6.50 -55.17
C GLU A 250 64.63 -7.33 -54.48
N VAL A 251 64.97 -8.49 -53.92
CA VAL A 251 64.01 -9.31 -53.14
C VAL A 251 63.57 -8.61 -51.84
N ILE A 252 64.44 -7.85 -51.19
CA ILE A 252 64.08 -7.04 -50.00
C ILE A 252 63.18 -5.87 -50.41
N ASP A 253 63.51 -5.16 -51.50
CA ASP A 253 62.71 -4.06 -52.04
C ASP A 253 61.35 -4.55 -52.57
N ASP A 254 61.19 -5.81 -52.98
CA ASP A 254 59.90 -6.41 -53.34
C ASP A 254 59.11 -6.90 -52.10
N LEU A 255 59.78 -7.45 -51.08
CA LEU A 255 59.13 -8.01 -49.89
C LEU A 255 58.70 -6.96 -48.86
N GLU A 256 59.43 -5.86 -48.71
CA GLU A 256 59.05 -4.75 -47.81
C GLU A 256 57.70 -4.12 -48.17
N PRO A 257 57.44 -3.67 -49.41
CA PRO A 257 56.16 -3.08 -49.77
C PRO A 257 55.01 -4.08 -49.70
N HIS A 258 55.18 -5.33 -50.15
CA HIS A 258 54.09 -6.31 -50.07
C HIS A 258 53.68 -6.66 -48.63
N LYS A 259 54.65 -6.76 -47.72
CA LYS A 259 54.35 -7.03 -46.30
C LYS A 259 53.76 -5.81 -45.60
N ILE A 260 54.20 -4.61 -45.98
CA ILE A 260 53.62 -3.36 -45.50
C ILE A 260 52.19 -3.20 -46.02
N ASP A 261 51.93 -3.49 -47.30
CA ASP A 261 50.61 -3.45 -47.92
C ASP A 261 49.66 -4.47 -47.28
N GLU A 262 50.12 -5.70 -47.04
CA GLU A 262 49.31 -6.73 -46.37
C GLU A 262 48.95 -6.31 -44.92
N LEU A 263 49.90 -5.75 -44.18
CA LEU A 263 49.64 -5.23 -42.83
C LEU A 263 48.73 -4.00 -42.85
N GLN A 264 48.86 -3.10 -43.83
CA GLN A 264 47.96 -1.96 -44.02
C GLN A 264 46.54 -2.42 -44.39
N GLU A 265 46.39 -3.45 -45.22
CA GLU A 265 45.11 -4.05 -45.61
C GLU A 265 44.43 -4.69 -44.38
N ILE A 266 45.20 -5.43 -43.56
CA ILE A 266 44.70 -6.03 -42.31
C ILE A 266 44.28 -4.94 -41.32
N LEU A 267 45.08 -3.87 -41.16
CA LEU A 267 44.75 -2.75 -40.29
C LEU A 267 43.46 -2.07 -40.75
N LYS A 268 43.35 -1.76 -42.04
CA LYS A 268 42.16 -1.16 -42.66
C LYS A 268 40.91 -2.03 -42.49
N LYS A 269 41.06 -3.36 -42.60
CA LYS A 269 39.98 -4.32 -42.33
C LYS A 269 39.56 -4.32 -40.86
N LYS A 270 40.52 -4.26 -39.93
CA LYS A 270 40.25 -4.16 -38.49
C LYS A 270 39.56 -2.84 -38.11
N ASP A 271 39.94 -1.72 -38.72
CA ASP A 271 39.29 -0.42 -38.54
C ASP A 271 37.84 -0.44 -39.04
N GLU A 272 37.59 -1.10 -40.17
CA GLU A 272 36.24 -1.28 -40.71
C GLU A 272 35.38 -2.20 -39.83
N ASP A 273 35.95 -3.28 -39.30
CA ASP A 273 35.26 -4.15 -38.34
C ASP A 273 34.97 -3.41 -37.02
N MET A 274 35.88 -2.53 -36.58
CA MET A 274 35.70 -1.66 -35.42
C MET A 274 34.57 -0.67 -35.64
N ARG A 275 34.52 0.01 -36.81
CA ARG A 275 33.40 0.88 -37.19
C ARG A 275 32.05 0.14 -37.20
N ARG A 276 32.01 -1.07 -37.77
CA ARG A 276 30.78 -1.91 -37.78
C ARG A 276 30.39 -2.36 -36.37
N MET A 277 31.35 -2.55 -35.48
CA MET A 277 31.10 -2.84 -34.07
C MET A 277 30.51 -1.61 -33.37
N GLU A 278 31.10 -0.42 -33.57
CA GLU A 278 30.61 0.86 -33.04
C GLU A 278 29.18 1.16 -33.51
N ASP A 279 28.88 0.98 -34.80
CA ASP A 279 27.53 1.17 -35.34
C ASP A 279 26.51 0.21 -34.72
N ARG A 280 26.91 -1.04 -34.47
CA ARG A 280 26.06 -2.01 -33.77
C ARG A 280 25.84 -1.61 -32.32
N TYR A 281 26.89 -1.20 -31.60
CA TYR A 281 26.76 -0.69 -30.24
C TYR A 281 25.85 0.55 -30.19
N LYS A 282 26.00 1.48 -31.13
CA LYS A 282 25.17 2.68 -31.26
C LYS A 282 23.70 2.33 -31.44
N ARG A 283 23.39 1.37 -32.32
CA ARG A 283 22.02 0.84 -32.50
C ARG A 283 21.48 0.13 -31.25
N TYR A 284 22.29 -0.63 -30.53
CA TYR A 284 21.86 -1.26 -29.27
C TYR A 284 21.60 -0.22 -28.19
N VAL A 285 22.43 0.81 -28.09
CA VAL A 285 22.24 1.94 -27.18
C VAL A 285 20.99 2.73 -27.56
N GLU A 286 20.72 2.99 -28.83
CA GLU A 286 19.51 3.65 -29.31
C GLU A 286 18.25 2.80 -29.09
N LYS A 287 18.33 1.48 -29.31
CA LYS A 287 17.26 0.55 -28.92
C LYS A 287 17.03 0.58 -27.42
N ALA A 288 18.08 0.55 -26.59
CA ALA A 288 17.96 0.67 -25.14
C ALA A 288 17.34 2.01 -24.73
N ARG A 289 17.75 3.14 -25.33
CA ARG A 289 17.13 4.45 -25.11
C ARG A 289 15.65 4.47 -25.52
N THR A 290 15.31 3.81 -26.62
CA THR A 290 13.92 3.73 -27.11
C THR A 290 13.07 2.86 -26.18
N VAL A 291 13.61 1.73 -25.73
CA VAL A 291 12.98 0.85 -24.74
C VAL A 291 12.79 1.58 -23.41
N ILE A 292 13.81 2.31 -22.93
CA ILE A 292 13.71 3.17 -21.75
C ILE A 292 12.61 4.23 -21.96
N LYS A 293 12.56 4.87 -23.12
CA LYS A 293 11.53 5.86 -23.46
C LYS A 293 10.11 5.27 -23.54
N THR A 294 9.97 3.99 -23.92
CA THR A 294 8.67 3.28 -23.90
C THR A 294 8.32 2.68 -22.54
N LEU A 295 9.31 2.45 -21.67
CA LEU A 295 9.13 1.86 -20.34
C LEU A 295 9.07 2.90 -19.22
N ASP A 296 9.43 4.16 -19.46
CA ASP A 296 9.37 5.26 -18.50
C ASP A 296 8.09 6.11 -18.70
N PRO A 297 7.05 5.97 -17.87
CA PRO A 297 5.82 6.76 -17.98
C PRO A 297 5.98 8.18 -17.38
N LYS A 298 7.20 8.69 -17.18
CA LYS A 298 7.42 9.98 -16.53
C LYS A 298 8.55 10.82 -17.13
N GLN A 299 8.48 11.18 -18.41
CA GLN A 299 8.83 12.56 -18.79
C GLN A 299 8.47 12.95 -20.24
N LYS A 300 7.52 13.89 -20.32
CA LYS A 300 7.25 14.87 -21.40
C LYS A 300 6.61 14.36 -22.69
N SER A 301 5.27 14.36 -22.69
CA SER A 301 4.51 15.02 -23.75
C SER A 301 3.37 15.85 -23.12
N SER A 302 3.16 17.05 -23.67
CA SER A 302 2.35 18.15 -23.14
C SER A 302 0.84 17.96 -23.35
N ALA A 303 0.30 16.85 -22.86
CA ALA A 303 -1.14 16.69 -22.65
C ALA A 303 -1.32 15.67 -21.52
N VAL A 304 -1.71 16.14 -20.34
CA VAL A 304 -2.12 15.24 -19.25
C VAL A 304 -3.32 14.45 -19.77
N PRO A 305 -3.28 13.10 -19.79
CA PRO A 305 -4.42 12.29 -20.22
C PRO A 305 -5.68 12.70 -19.44
N ALA A 306 -6.82 12.81 -20.11
CA ALA A 306 -8.07 13.33 -19.52
C ALA A 306 -8.43 12.61 -18.21
N GLU A 307 -8.17 11.30 -18.11
CA GLU A 307 -8.36 10.52 -16.88
C GLU A 307 -7.45 10.96 -15.73
N VAL A 308 -6.19 11.31 -16.00
CA VAL A 308 -5.26 11.81 -14.97
C VAL A 308 -5.68 13.21 -14.50
N GLN A 309 -6.27 14.01 -15.38
CA GLN A 309 -6.86 15.31 -15.05
C GLN A 309 -8.11 15.13 -14.16
N VAL A 310 -8.99 14.19 -14.51
CA VAL A 310 -10.17 13.84 -13.70
C VAL A 310 -9.77 13.31 -12.32
N LEU A 311 -8.78 12.41 -12.25
CA LEU A 311 -8.29 11.88 -10.98
C LEU A 311 -7.62 12.96 -10.11
N LYS A 312 -6.91 13.92 -10.73
CA LYS A 312 -6.40 15.10 -10.01
C LYS A 312 -7.54 15.94 -9.44
N ASN A 313 -8.57 16.23 -10.23
CA ASN A 313 -9.72 17.02 -9.76
C ASN A 313 -10.45 16.31 -8.61
N GLN A 314 -10.67 15.00 -8.74
CA GLN A 314 -11.25 14.19 -7.66
C GLN A 314 -10.39 14.19 -6.39
N LEU A 315 -9.07 14.12 -6.53
CA LEU A 315 -8.15 14.19 -5.39
C LEU A 315 -8.27 15.55 -4.70
N THR A 316 -8.25 16.65 -5.47
CA THR A 316 -8.40 17.99 -4.90
C THR A 316 -9.76 18.23 -4.23
N GLU A 317 -10.81 17.57 -4.72
CA GLU A 317 -12.15 17.66 -4.13
C GLU A 317 -12.26 16.82 -2.85
N LYS A 318 -11.59 15.66 -2.82
CA LYS A 318 -11.44 14.85 -1.60
C LYS A 318 -10.62 15.60 -0.55
N ASP A 319 -9.54 16.27 -0.93
CA ASP A 319 -8.71 17.08 -0.03
C ASP A 319 -9.52 18.25 0.55
N ARG A 320 -10.33 18.94 -0.26
CA ARG A 320 -11.26 19.97 0.23
C ARG A 320 -12.29 19.42 1.20
N LYS A 321 -12.84 18.23 0.92
CA LYS A 321 -13.81 17.59 1.80
C LYS A 321 -13.20 17.16 3.13
N ILE A 322 -11.96 16.67 3.11
CA ILE A 322 -11.19 16.37 4.32
C ILE A 322 -11.00 17.63 5.15
N GLN A 323 -10.53 18.73 4.55
CA GLN A 323 -10.36 20.01 5.26
C GLN A 323 -11.66 20.53 5.87
N HIS A 324 -12.79 20.39 5.16
CA HIS A 324 -14.10 20.79 5.68
C HIS A 324 -14.54 19.94 6.89
N LEU A 325 -14.37 18.62 6.80
CA LEU A 325 -14.69 17.70 7.90
C LEU A 325 -13.79 17.90 9.12
N GLU A 326 -12.50 18.16 8.91
CA GLU A 326 -11.55 18.50 9.98
C GLU A 326 -11.95 19.79 10.69
N HIS A 327 -12.33 20.81 9.93
CA HIS A 327 -12.81 22.08 10.49
C HIS A 327 -14.12 21.90 11.28
N ASP A 328 -15.08 21.13 10.76
CA ASP A 328 -16.35 20.87 11.47
C ASP A 328 -16.14 20.03 12.73
N PHE A 329 -15.21 19.07 12.69
CA PHE A 329 -14.81 18.31 13.87
C PHE A 329 -14.20 19.21 14.94
N GLU A 330 -13.26 20.09 14.57
CA GLU A 330 -12.63 21.04 15.50
C GLU A 330 -13.65 22.02 16.09
N ARG A 331 -14.61 22.51 15.28
CA ARG A 331 -15.71 23.34 15.75
C ARG A 331 -16.60 22.61 16.76
N THR A 332 -16.93 21.34 16.49
CA THR A 332 -17.77 20.53 17.38
C THR A 332 -17.05 20.25 18.69
N ARG A 333 -15.75 19.92 18.62
CA ARG A 333 -14.87 19.73 19.77
C ARG A 333 -14.80 20.98 20.64
N SER A 334 -14.55 22.14 20.03
CA SER A 334 -14.51 23.42 20.75
C SER A 334 -15.84 23.75 21.44
N ARG A 335 -16.98 23.43 20.80
CA ARG A 335 -18.31 23.58 21.42
C ARG A 335 -18.47 22.66 22.63
N HIS A 336 -18.06 21.40 22.51
CA HIS A 336 -18.10 20.43 23.60
C HIS A 336 -17.23 20.88 24.79
N ASP A 337 -16.00 21.32 24.53
CA ASP A 337 -15.10 21.82 25.58
C ASP A 337 -15.69 23.06 26.29
N GLN A 338 -16.40 23.92 25.55
CA GLN A 338 -17.10 25.07 26.14
C GLN A 338 -18.32 24.64 26.98
N GLU A 339 -19.09 23.66 26.51
CA GLU A 339 -20.20 23.07 27.26
C GLU A 339 -19.69 22.42 28.57
N GLU A 340 -18.59 21.66 28.53
CA GLU A 340 -17.97 21.08 29.71
C GLU A 340 -17.54 22.15 30.73
N LYS A 341 -16.91 23.23 30.29
CA LYS A 341 -16.53 24.35 31.17
C LYS A 341 -17.74 24.98 31.84
N LEU A 342 -18.84 25.16 31.11
CA LEU A 342 -20.08 25.69 31.66
C LEU A 342 -20.70 24.73 32.69
N ILE A 343 -20.70 23.43 32.41
CA ILE A 343 -21.19 22.40 33.33
C ILE A 343 -20.36 22.39 34.62
N ILE A 344 -19.02 22.39 34.50
CA ILE A 344 -18.10 22.42 35.64
C ILE A 344 -18.32 23.68 36.47
N SER A 345 -18.42 24.85 35.82
CA SER A 345 -18.68 26.12 36.50
C SER A 345 -20.04 26.13 37.22
N ALA A 346 -21.10 25.65 36.57
CA ALA A 346 -22.42 25.53 37.17
C ALA A 346 -22.43 24.59 38.39
N TRP A 347 -21.73 23.46 38.31
CA TRP A 347 -21.56 22.51 39.42
C TRP A 347 -20.79 23.12 40.58
N TYR A 348 -19.69 23.82 40.30
CA TYR A 348 -18.91 24.51 41.33
C TYR A 348 -19.75 25.57 42.03
N ASN A 349 -20.46 26.42 41.27
CA ASN A 349 -21.34 27.45 41.82
C ASN A 349 -22.50 26.86 42.65
N MET A 350 -23.12 25.79 42.17
CA MET A 350 -24.15 25.06 42.91
C MET A 350 -23.57 24.50 44.23
N GLY A 351 -22.39 23.88 44.17
CA GLY A 351 -21.68 23.36 45.34
C GLY A 351 -21.36 24.45 46.36
N MET A 352 -20.90 25.61 45.90
CA MET A 352 -20.66 26.78 46.75
C MET A 352 -21.94 27.34 47.36
N ALA A 353 -23.03 27.45 46.60
CA ALA A 353 -24.32 27.89 47.12
C ALA A 353 -24.86 26.93 48.20
N LEU A 354 -24.73 25.61 47.99
CA LEU A 354 -25.10 24.60 48.98
C LEU A 354 -24.22 24.69 50.23
N HIS A 355 -22.90 24.84 50.07
CA HIS A 355 -21.98 25.04 51.19
C HIS A 355 -22.28 26.32 51.98
N GLN A 356 -22.58 27.43 51.29
CA GLN A 356 -23.00 28.68 51.94
C GLN A 356 -24.33 28.53 52.68
N LYS A 357 -25.29 27.79 52.13
CA LYS A 357 -26.57 27.52 52.80
C LYS A 357 -26.38 26.70 54.07
N VAL A 358 -25.57 25.65 54.01
CA VAL A 358 -25.24 24.80 55.17
C VAL A 358 -24.40 25.56 56.22
N ALA A 359 -23.48 26.43 55.78
CA ALA A 359 -22.70 27.29 56.68
C ALA A 359 -23.58 28.37 57.32
N GLY A 360 -24.51 28.97 56.56
CA GLY A 360 -25.48 29.95 57.01
C GLY A 360 -26.48 29.38 58.04
N GLU A 361 -26.92 28.14 57.85
CA GLU A 361 -27.73 27.39 58.83
C GLU A 361 -26.97 27.10 60.13
N ARG A 362 -25.63 27.06 60.09
CA ARG A 362 -24.77 26.90 61.29
C ARG A 362 -24.43 28.22 61.98
N SER A 363 -24.59 29.36 61.31
CA SER A 363 -24.28 30.69 61.85
C SER A 363 -25.52 31.55 62.16
N GLY A 364 -26.73 30.99 62.06
CA GLY A 364 -27.97 31.65 62.48
C GLY A 364 -28.09 31.75 64.01
N PRO A 365 -28.59 32.87 64.58
CA PRO A 365 -28.64 33.08 66.02
C PRO A 365 -29.82 32.31 66.63
N SER A 366 -29.67 31.00 66.81
CA SER A 366 -30.40 30.27 67.85
C SER A 366 -29.74 28.92 68.09
N SER A 367 -29.28 28.74 69.32
CA SER A 367 -28.75 27.51 69.86
C SER A 367 -29.82 26.41 69.86
N ALA A 368 -29.81 25.53 68.87
CA ALA A 368 -30.46 24.22 68.96
C ALA A 368 -29.38 23.12 68.93
N PRO A 369 -29.39 22.15 69.85
CA PRO A 369 -28.33 21.17 69.95
C PRO A 369 -28.30 20.31 68.69
N ALA A 370 -27.11 20.21 68.08
CA ALA A 370 -26.88 19.43 66.87
C ALA A 370 -27.37 17.99 67.06
N GLN A 371 -28.42 17.60 66.34
CA GLN A 371 -28.94 16.25 66.41
C GLN A 371 -27.97 15.28 65.73
N SER A 372 -27.56 14.23 66.45
CA SER A 372 -26.74 13.14 65.94
C SER A 372 -27.38 12.51 64.69
N PHE A 373 -26.56 12.07 63.74
CA PHE A 373 -26.99 11.41 62.50
C PHE A 373 -28.00 10.26 62.74
N LEU A 374 -27.82 9.54 63.85
CA LEU A 374 -28.74 8.48 64.29
C LEU A 374 -30.11 9.01 64.76
N ALA A 375 -30.18 10.22 65.33
CA ALA A 375 -31.44 10.87 65.71
C ALA A 375 -32.21 11.34 64.47
N GLN A 376 -31.49 11.87 63.47
CA GLN A 376 -32.09 12.26 62.19
C GLN A 376 -32.60 11.02 61.43
N GLN A 377 -31.82 9.93 61.40
CA GLN A 377 -32.25 8.67 60.77
C GLN A 377 -33.48 8.04 61.46
N ARG A 378 -33.63 8.20 62.80
CA ARG A 378 -34.82 7.76 63.55
C ARG A 378 -36.07 8.57 63.19
N GLN A 379 -35.95 9.87 62.97
CA GLN A 379 -37.08 10.71 62.53
C GLN A 379 -37.51 10.39 61.10
N TRP A 380 -36.56 10.17 60.18
CA TRP A 380 -36.87 9.77 58.81
C TRP A 380 -37.51 8.37 58.72
N THR A 381 -37.08 7.43 59.57
CA THR A 381 -37.71 6.11 59.66
C THR A 381 -39.05 6.14 60.39
N GLN A 382 -39.26 7.02 61.37
CA GLN A 382 -40.58 7.27 61.98
C GLN A 382 -41.56 7.93 61.00
N ALA A 383 -41.10 8.90 60.19
CA ALA A 383 -41.91 9.53 59.14
C ALA A 383 -42.35 8.51 58.07
N ARG A 384 -41.50 7.53 57.73
CA ARG A 384 -41.87 6.42 56.83
C ARG A 384 -42.77 5.37 57.49
N ARG A 385 -42.60 5.08 58.79
CA ARG A 385 -43.47 4.14 59.53
C ARG A 385 -44.86 4.70 59.83
N GLY A 386 -45.03 6.02 59.89
CA GLY A 386 -46.34 6.67 59.97
C GLY A 386 -47.25 6.43 58.76
N LEU A 387 -46.66 6.09 57.61
CA LEU A 387 -47.40 5.78 56.37
C LEU A 387 -47.81 4.29 56.25
N SER A 388 -47.33 3.40 57.13
CA SER A 388 -47.57 1.95 57.03
C SER A 388 -48.44 1.34 58.14
N ARG A 389 -49.12 2.16 58.98
CA ARG A 389 -49.98 1.64 60.05
C ARG A 389 -51.41 2.19 59.93
N LEU A 390 -52.28 1.40 59.29
CA LEU A 390 -53.63 0.98 59.73
C LEU A 390 -54.54 0.64 58.53
N GLN A 391 -54.65 -0.66 58.23
CA GLN A 391 -55.96 -1.34 58.15
C GLN A 391 -56.22 -1.97 59.53
N PRO A 392 -57.42 -2.44 59.95
CA PRO A 392 -58.70 -2.55 59.23
C PRO A 392 -59.94 -2.07 60.05
N ARG A 393 -61.00 -1.59 59.39
CA ARG A 393 -62.37 -2.13 59.48
C ARG A 393 -63.30 -1.45 58.47
#